data_AF-A0A1V5JU71-F1
#
_entry.id   AF-A0A1V5JU71-F1
#
_cell.length_a   1.000
_cell.length_b   1.000
_cell.length_c   1.000
_cell.angle_alpha   90.00
_cell.angle_beta   90.00
_cell.angle_gamma   90.00
#
_symmetry.space_group_name_H-M   'P 1'
#
loop_
_entity.id
_entity.type
_entity.pdbx_description
1 polymer ?
#
loop_
_entity_poly.entity_id
_entity_poly.type
_entity_poly.pdbx_seq_one_letter_code
_entity_poly.pdbx_strand_id
1 'polypeptide(L)' 'MAFSFRPTTMDELLRVADAGQIMPPKSTWFEPKLRSGLVIHQIED' A
#
# COMPACT_ATOMS: atom_id res chain seq x y z
N MET A 1 23.82 -4.99 2.75
CA MET A 1 23.60 -3.92 1.74
C MET A 1 22.15 -3.49 1.84
N ALA A 2 21.87 -2.19 1.88
CA ALA A 2 20.52 -1.63 1.99
C ALA A 2 20.36 -0.45 1.03
N PHE A 3 19.12 -0.21 0.58
CA PHE A 3 18.78 0.88 -0.32
C PHE A 3 17.69 1.74 0.32
N SER A 4 17.78 3.06 0.16
CA SER A 4 16.74 4.01 0.53
C SER A 4 16.18 4.68 -0.71
N PHE A 5 14.87 4.92 -0.70
CA PHE A 5 14.16 5.60 -1.78
C PHE A 5 13.43 6.82 -1.22
N ARG A 6 13.22 7.82 -2.08
CA ARG A 6 12.38 8.97 -1.73
C ARG A 6 10.91 8.53 -1.71
N PRO A 7 10.10 9.02 -0.76
CA PRO A 7 8.68 8.71 -0.73
C PRO A 7 7.99 9.30 -1.97
N THR A 8 7.08 8.54 -2.56
CA THR A 8 6.25 9.00 -3.68
C THR A 8 5.24 10.04 -3.19
N THR A 9 5.05 11.10 -3.96
CA THR A 9 4.01 12.12 -3.72
C THR A 9 2.63 11.64 -4.17
N MET A 10 1.57 12.33 -3.74
CA MET A 10 0.21 11.98 -4.18
C MET A 10 0.03 12.17 -5.69
N ASP A 11 0.59 13.24 -6.26
CA ASP A 11 0.47 13.54 -7.69
C ASP A 11 1.15 12.47 -8.55
N GLU A 12 2.33 11.98 -8.14
CA GLU A 12 3.01 10.88 -8.82
C GLU A 12 2.20 9.57 -8.76
N LEU A 13 1.61 9.27 -7.61
CA LEU A 13 0.75 8.09 -7.44
C LEU A 13 -0.45 8.14 -8.40
N LEU A 14 -1.12 9.30 -8.49
CA LEU A 14 -2.27 9.50 -9.37
C LEU A 14 -1.88 9.39 -10.84
N ARG A 15 -0.75 9.98 -11.25
CA ARG A 15 -0.24 9.86 -12.63
C ARG A 15 0.04 8.43 -13.06
N VAL A 16 0.55 7.58 -12.16
CA VAL A 16 0.76 6.14 -12.45
C VAL A 16 -0.57 5.43 -12.67
N ALA A 17 -1.59 5.74 -11.85
CA ALA A 17 -2.93 5.18 -11.99
C ALA A 17 -3.62 5.64 -13.29
N ASP A 18 -3.55 6.93 -13.62
CA ASP A 18 -4.12 7.50 -14.86
C ASP A 18 -3.47 6.90 -16.11
N ALA A 19 -2.19 6.52 -16.03
CA ALA A 19 -1.47 5.82 -17.08
C ALA A 19 -1.81 4.32 -17.18
N GLY A 20 -2.69 3.79 -16.32
CA GLY A 20 -3.03 2.36 -16.28
C GLY A 20 -1.87 1.47 -15.82
N GLN A 21 -0.90 2.02 -15.08
CA GLN A 21 0.30 1.32 -14.61
C GLN A 21 0.16 0.93 -13.13
N ILE A 22 1.14 0.18 -12.63
CA ILE A 22 1.17 -0.33 -11.25
C ILE A 22 2.45 0.12 -10.55
N MET A 23 2.34 0.54 -9.30
CA MET A 23 3.48 0.86 -8.45
C MET A 23 4.30 -0.41 -8.14
N PRO A 24 5.65 -0.33 -8.10
CA PRO A 24 6.46 -1.46 -7.65
C PRO A 24 6.03 -1.98 -6.27
N PRO A 25 6.10 -3.29 -6.01
CA PRO A 25 5.74 -3.85 -4.71
C PRO A 25 6.48 -3.14 -3.57
N LYS A 26 5.73 -2.72 -2.54
CA LYS A 26 6.25 -2.08 -1.32
C LYS A 26 6.94 -0.71 -1.53
N SER A 27 6.74 -0.07 -2.68
CA SER A 27 7.25 1.29 -2.93
C SER A 27 6.37 2.41 -2.32
N THR A 28 5.17 2.08 -1.83
CA THR A 28 4.22 3.03 -1.22
C THR A 28 3.74 2.58 0.15
N TRP A 29 3.49 3.54 1.04
CA TRP A 29 2.92 3.33 2.37
C TRP A 29 1.90 4.44 2.66
N PHE A 30 0.63 4.06 2.87
CA PHE A 30 -0.44 4.97 3.24
C PHE A 30 -0.94 4.71 4.67
N GLU A 31 -1.39 5.76 5.34
CA GLU A 31 -2.02 5.73 6.67
C GLU A 31 -3.28 6.61 6.69
N PRO A 32 -4.37 6.14 7.33
CA PRO A 32 -4.52 4.83 7.96
C PRO A 32 -4.56 3.71 6.91
N LYS A 33 -4.07 2.52 7.26
CA LYS A 33 -4.30 1.34 6.42
C LYS A 33 -5.80 1.12 6.29
N LEU A 34 -6.26 0.73 5.11
CA LEU A 34 -7.63 0.29 4.93
C LEU A 34 -7.86 -0.81 5.96
N ARG A 35 -8.94 -0.69 6.74
CA ARG A 35 -9.33 -1.74 7.68
C ARG A 35 -9.46 -3.01 6.87
N SER A 36 -8.49 -3.92 6.98
CA SER A 36 -8.62 -5.24 6.39
C SER A 36 -9.80 -5.90 7.06
N GLY A 37 -10.66 -6.56 6.27
CA GLY A 37 -11.82 -7.30 6.76
C GLY A 37 -11.39 -8.56 7.52
N LEU A 38 -10.60 -8.40 8.58
CA LEU A 38 -10.20 -9.46 9.47
C LEU A 38 -11.44 -9.94 10.23
N VAL A 39 -11.97 -11.08 9.83
CA VAL A 39 -13.02 -11.78 10.56
C VAL A 39 -12.36 -12.79 11.48
N ILE A 40 -12.52 -12.61 12.80
CA ILE A 40 -12.06 -13.55 13.81
C ILE A 40 -13.25 -14.42 14.20
N HIS A 41 -13.17 -15.73 13.95
CA HIS A 41 -14.09 -16.72 14.52
C HIS A 41 -13.41 -17.35 15.74
N GLN A 42 -13.96 -17.11 16.93
CA GLN A 42 -13.50 -17.80 18.13
C GLN A 42 -14.04 -19.23 18.12
N ILE A 43 -13.16 -20.21 18.26
CA ILE A 43 -13.54 -21.60 18.46
C ILE A 43 -13.60 -21.80 19.98
N GLU A 44 -14.77 -22.15 20.50
CA GLU A 44 -14.95 -22.61 21.89
C GLU A 44 -14.70 -24.13 21.95
N ASP A 45 -14.13 -24.62 23.05
CA ASP A 45 -14.00 -26.06 23.36
C ASP A 45 -15.34 -26.67 23.81
#